data_AF-A0A258AZ51-F1
#
_entry.id   AF-A0A258AZ51-F1
#
_cell.length_a   1.000
_cell.length_b   1.000
_cell.length_c   1.000
_cell.angle_alpha   90.00
_cell.angle_beta   90.00
_cell.angle_gamma   90.00
#
_symmetry.space_group_name_H-M   'P 1'
#
loop_
_entity.id
_entity.type
_entity.pdbx_description
1 polymer ?
#
loop_
_entity_poly.entity_id
_entity_poly.type
_entity_poly.pdbx_seq_one_letter_code
_entity_poly.pdbx_strand_id
1 'polypeptide(L)'
;MSQGSLTLGASSSISTSAWVQIDSGATLTTTAISGGHVFSGSTVISGGGSITGSLQIGVNAQIRPGTTSDAANAATAGDGAGTLAVSAALVFTPVAASTVAQFQIFGSGSADKITVGTNLVLNGSSDIAVTFAGTYTPGWGDSWELIDWVGTLTTGGFSTGTNLRSGLNTDLNEGNLDLPDLTPYGQLWQISNFSGSGSLIIKIVPEPSRLILLALGATHLLWRRHRRRS
;
A
#
# COMPACT_ATOMS: atom_id res chain seq x y z
N MET A 1 8.59 15.71 23.35
CA MET A 1 9.56 14.62 23.10
C MET A 1 10.67 15.20 22.22
N SER A 2 11.93 14.98 22.57
CA SER A 2 13.07 15.55 21.83
C SER A 2 13.17 14.90 20.46
N GLN A 3 12.92 15.68 19.41
CA GLN A 3 12.95 15.27 18.02
C GLN A 3 14.42 15.06 17.61
N GLY A 4 14.81 13.82 17.31
CA GLY A 4 16.16 13.48 16.88
C GLY A 4 16.30 13.61 15.36
N SER A 5 17.45 14.08 14.88
CA SER A 5 17.81 13.99 13.47
C SER A 5 19.09 13.18 13.29
N LEU A 6 19.08 12.28 12.32
CA LEU A 6 20.27 11.63 11.78
C LEU A 6 20.50 12.16 10.37
N THR A 7 21.67 12.75 10.11
CA THR A 7 22.04 13.24 8.79
C THR A 7 23.13 12.36 8.20
N LEU A 8 22.88 11.81 7.00
CA LEU A 8 23.89 11.07 6.25
C LEU A 8 24.71 12.06 5.40
N GLY A 9 26.03 12.02 5.53
CA GLY A 9 26.93 12.72 4.61
C GLY A 9 26.92 12.05 3.23
N ALA A 10 27.50 12.72 2.22
CA ALA A 10 27.50 12.25 0.83
C ALA A 10 28.09 10.83 0.64
N SER A 11 28.97 10.40 1.54
CA SER A 11 29.59 9.07 1.53
C SER A 11 29.18 8.18 2.70
N SER A 12 28.28 8.63 3.57
CA SER A 12 27.76 7.83 4.69
C SER A 12 26.71 6.86 4.17
N SER A 13 26.69 5.64 4.71
CA SER A 13 25.69 4.64 4.34
C SER A 13 25.19 3.85 5.53
N ILE A 14 23.87 3.60 5.52
CA ILE A 14 23.16 2.63 6.35
C ILE A 14 22.41 1.62 5.47
N SER A 15 22.81 1.51 4.20
CA SER A 15 22.10 0.76 3.15
C SER A 15 22.04 -0.75 3.38
N THR A 16 22.86 -1.29 4.29
CA THR A 16 22.95 -2.71 4.65
C THR A 16 22.51 -2.99 6.08
N SER A 17 22.01 -1.98 6.80
CA SER A 17 21.38 -2.19 8.10
C SER A 17 20.22 -3.15 7.93
N ALA A 18 20.08 -4.15 8.80
CA ALA A 18 18.92 -5.06 8.74
C ALA A 18 17.59 -4.30 8.89
N TRP A 19 17.61 -3.23 9.68
CA TRP A 19 16.45 -2.40 9.94
C TRP A 19 16.85 -0.97 10.29
N VAL A 20 16.08 -0.01 9.78
CA VAL A 20 16.14 1.41 10.15
C VAL A 20 14.74 1.85 10.55
N GLN A 21 14.57 2.24 11.82
CA GLN A 21 13.33 2.80 12.34
C GLN A 21 13.43 4.32 12.47
N ILE A 22 12.42 5.03 11.96
CA ILE A 22 12.31 6.48 12.02
C ILE A 22 11.07 6.81 12.85
N ASP A 23 11.25 6.93 14.15
CA ASP A 23 10.15 7.19 15.08
C ASP A 23 9.41 8.49 14.78
N SER A 24 8.16 8.58 15.26
CA SER A 24 7.36 9.78 15.12
C SER A 24 8.09 11.00 15.69
N GLY A 25 8.21 12.04 14.86
CA GLY A 25 8.97 13.25 15.18
C GLY A 25 10.49 13.16 14.95
N ALA A 26 11.04 12.00 14.58
CA ALA A 26 12.43 11.87 14.16
C ALA A 26 12.59 12.16 12.65
N THR A 27 13.80 12.60 12.26
CA THR A 27 14.13 12.88 10.85
C THR A 27 15.42 12.20 10.40
N LEU A 28 15.34 11.41 9.34
CA LEU A 28 16.51 10.95 8.58
C LEU A 28 16.76 11.88 7.39
N THR A 29 17.92 12.52 7.33
CA THR A 29 18.27 13.44 6.24
C THR A 29 19.25 12.77 5.27
N THR A 30 18.85 12.68 4.00
CA THR A 30 19.62 12.06 2.91
C THR A 30 19.98 13.04 1.80
N THR A 31 19.73 14.34 1.99
CA THR A 31 19.88 15.39 0.95
C THR A 31 21.30 15.57 0.43
N ALA A 32 22.32 15.17 1.19
CA ALA A 32 23.72 15.21 0.74
C ALA A 32 24.07 14.09 -0.25
N ILE A 33 23.22 13.07 -0.38
CA ILE A 33 23.44 11.91 -1.27
C ILE A 33 22.78 12.22 -2.63
N SER A 34 23.62 12.39 -3.65
CA SER A 34 23.15 12.63 -5.02
C SER A 34 22.28 11.47 -5.51
N GLY A 35 21.09 11.76 -6.02
CA GLY A 35 20.10 10.76 -6.45
C GLY A 35 19.26 10.16 -5.33
N GLY A 36 19.56 10.45 -4.06
CA GLY A 36 18.87 9.89 -2.89
C GLY A 36 19.58 8.68 -2.28
N HIS A 37 19.14 8.29 -1.09
CA HIS A 37 19.70 7.12 -0.41
C HIS A 37 19.02 5.84 -0.90
N VAL A 38 19.81 4.80 -1.18
CA VAL A 38 19.33 3.51 -1.66
C VAL A 38 19.44 2.49 -0.54
N PHE A 39 18.31 1.91 -0.15
CA PHE A 39 18.29 0.69 0.67
C PHE A 39 18.18 -0.54 -0.22
N SER A 40 18.92 -1.60 0.12
CA SER A 40 18.96 -2.83 -0.67
C SER A 40 19.33 -4.01 0.22
N GLY A 41 19.15 -5.24 -0.27
CA GLY A 41 19.21 -6.40 0.59
C GLY A 41 17.96 -6.47 1.47
N SER A 42 17.93 -7.38 2.44
CA SER A 42 16.76 -7.60 3.30
C SER A 42 16.54 -6.50 4.36
N THR A 43 16.87 -5.24 4.02
CA THR A 43 16.67 -4.08 4.89
C THR A 43 15.20 -3.69 4.95
N VAL A 44 14.71 -3.45 6.16
CA VAL A 44 13.41 -2.82 6.39
C VAL A 44 13.60 -1.37 6.82
N ILE A 45 12.81 -0.46 6.26
CA ILE A 45 12.66 0.92 6.73
C ILE A 45 11.27 1.05 7.30
N SER A 46 11.16 1.44 8.57
CA SER A 46 9.88 1.62 9.23
C SER A 46 9.80 2.91 10.03
N GLY A 47 8.64 3.15 10.64
CA GLY A 47 8.41 4.26 11.55
C GLY A 47 7.31 5.21 11.07
N GLY A 48 7.06 6.22 11.90
CA GLY A 48 6.06 7.28 11.66
C GLY A 48 6.67 8.68 11.58
N GLY A 49 7.99 8.77 11.37
CA GLY A 49 8.72 10.03 11.25
C GLY A 49 8.87 10.50 9.80
N SER A 50 9.93 11.24 9.53
CA SER A 50 10.19 11.82 8.21
C SER A 50 11.58 11.53 7.65
N ILE A 51 11.65 11.42 6.34
CA ILE A 51 12.88 11.34 5.56
C ILE A 51 12.97 12.62 4.74
N THR A 52 14.02 13.39 4.95
CA THR A 52 14.30 14.61 4.17
C THR A 52 15.29 14.29 3.06
N GLY A 53 14.83 14.32 1.82
CA GLY A 53 15.60 13.90 0.64
C GLY A 53 14.95 12.71 -0.09
N SER A 54 15.54 12.32 -1.22
CA SER A 54 15.01 11.21 -2.02
C SER A 54 15.39 9.87 -1.40
N LEU A 55 14.50 8.90 -1.57
CA LEU A 55 14.62 7.53 -1.07
C LEU A 55 14.41 6.54 -2.21
N GLN A 56 15.26 5.53 -2.27
CA GLN A 56 15.10 4.40 -3.16
C GLN A 56 15.05 3.08 -2.38
N ILE A 57 14.04 2.28 -2.67
CA ILE A 57 13.86 0.92 -2.17
C ILE A 57 14.28 -0.03 -3.30
N GLY A 58 15.48 -0.59 -3.15
CA GLY A 58 16.12 -1.48 -4.11
C GLY A 58 15.75 -2.95 -3.89
N VAL A 59 16.58 -3.84 -4.44
CA VAL A 59 16.36 -5.28 -4.43
C VAL A 59 16.23 -5.81 -3.00
N ASN A 60 15.12 -6.53 -2.72
CA ASN A 60 14.77 -7.15 -1.44
C ASN A 60 14.56 -6.22 -0.24
N ALA A 61 14.67 -4.90 -0.42
CA ALA A 61 14.41 -3.94 0.64
C ALA A 61 12.92 -3.63 0.72
N GLN A 62 12.46 -3.21 1.90
CA GLN A 62 11.05 -2.94 2.15
C GLN A 62 10.85 -1.66 2.95
N ILE A 63 9.80 -0.92 2.62
CA ILE A 63 9.26 0.15 3.46
C ILE A 63 8.00 -0.34 4.18
N ARG A 64 7.93 -0.15 5.49
CA ARG A 64 6.81 -0.57 6.35
C ARG A 64 6.47 0.58 7.29
N PRO A 65 5.61 1.53 6.87
CA PRO A 65 5.25 2.64 7.74
C PRO A 65 4.65 2.11 9.04
N GLY A 66 4.77 2.89 10.10
CA GLY A 66 4.27 2.50 11.40
C GLY A 66 5.34 2.15 12.43
N THR A 67 4.94 2.13 13.69
CA THR A 67 5.82 1.84 14.82
C THR A 67 6.14 0.35 14.90
N THR A 68 6.84 -0.04 15.97
CA THR A 68 7.16 -1.44 16.26
C THR A 68 6.66 -1.80 17.66
N SER A 69 6.20 -3.03 17.83
CA SER A 69 5.89 -3.60 19.14
C SER A 69 7.15 -4.07 19.89
N ASP A 70 8.24 -4.38 19.17
CA ASP A 70 9.51 -4.82 19.74
C ASP A 70 10.72 -4.25 18.98
N ALA A 71 11.32 -3.20 19.56
CA ALA A 71 12.49 -2.51 18.99
C ALA A 71 13.75 -3.39 18.87
N ALA A 72 13.78 -4.61 19.44
CA ALA A 72 14.87 -5.56 19.27
C ALA A 72 14.62 -6.54 18.11
N ASN A 73 13.41 -6.59 17.54
CA ASN A 73 13.01 -7.58 16.57
C ASN A 73 12.50 -6.93 15.26
N ALA A 74 13.36 -6.92 14.24
CA ALA A 74 13.04 -6.39 12.92
C ALA A 74 11.83 -7.07 12.23
N ALA A 75 11.40 -8.25 12.67
CA ALA A 75 10.18 -8.87 12.17
C ALA A 75 8.91 -8.07 12.53
N THR A 76 8.96 -7.31 13.64
CA THR A 76 7.88 -6.43 14.12
C THR A 76 7.98 -5.01 13.57
N ALA A 77 8.86 -4.75 12.60
CA ALA A 77 8.97 -3.45 11.98
C ALA A 77 7.69 -3.09 11.22
N GLY A 78 7.03 -1.99 11.61
CA GLY A 78 5.80 -1.51 10.98
C GLY A 78 4.55 -2.29 11.40
N ASP A 79 4.54 -2.91 12.59
CA ASP A 79 3.37 -3.64 13.11
C ASP A 79 2.45 -2.80 14.01
N GLY A 80 2.80 -1.52 14.23
CA GLY A 80 1.95 -0.54 14.87
C GLY A 80 1.65 0.62 13.93
N ALA A 81 0.59 1.38 14.17
CA ALA A 81 0.11 2.39 13.23
C ALA A 81 1.09 3.55 13.02
N GLY A 82 1.20 4.05 11.78
CA GLY A 82 1.86 5.32 11.54
C GLY A 82 1.85 5.82 10.10
N THR A 83 2.34 7.05 9.95
CA THR A 83 2.55 7.68 8.65
C THR A 83 4.02 7.99 8.47
N LEU A 84 4.65 7.41 7.45
CA LEU A 84 6.04 7.69 7.11
C LEU A 84 6.09 8.73 5.99
N ALA A 85 6.77 9.85 6.24
CA ALA A 85 6.89 10.93 5.27
C ALA A 85 8.24 10.88 4.53
N VAL A 86 8.22 10.97 3.20
CA VAL A 86 9.39 11.18 2.35
C VAL A 86 9.23 12.54 1.67
N SER A 87 10.11 13.49 1.97
CA SER A 87 9.94 14.87 1.51
C SER A 87 10.20 15.07 0.02
N ALA A 88 10.90 14.12 -0.63
CA ALA A 88 11.23 14.17 -2.05
C ALA A 88 10.73 12.89 -2.75
N ALA A 89 11.50 12.38 -3.72
CA ALA A 89 11.05 11.25 -4.53
C ALA A 89 11.15 9.93 -3.75
N LEU A 90 10.15 9.06 -3.93
CA LEU A 90 10.17 7.68 -3.49
C LEU A 90 10.22 6.77 -4.71
N VAL A 91 11.27 5.97 -4.81
CA VAL A 91 11.57 5.17 -6.00
C VAL A 91 11.71 3.69 -5.63
N PHE A 92 10.93 2.84 -6.25
CA PHE A 92 11.00 1.38 -6.11
C PHE A 92 11.69 0.77 -7.33
N THR A 93 12.80 0.07 -7.11
CA THR A 93 13.60 -0.57 -8.18
C THR A 93 13.94 -2.03 -7.89
N PRO A 94 12.96 -2.89 -7.56
CA PRO A 94 13.21 -4.32 -7.51
C PRO A 94 13.48 -4.84 -8.93
N VAL A 95 14.33 -5.87 -9.05
CA VAL A 95 14.69 -6.51 -10.32
C VAL A 95 13.94 -7.82 -10.57
N ALA A 96 13.23 -8.32 -9.56
CA ALA A 96 12.32 -9.46 -9.60
C ALA A 96 11.12 -9.15 -8.69
N ALA A 97 9.99 -9.83 -8.90
CA ALA A 97 8.79 -9.65 -8.10
C ALA A 97 9.13 -9.76 -6.60
N SER A 98 8.85 -8.70 -5.85
CA SER A 98 9.12 -8.63 -4.42
C SER A 98 8.22 -7.59 -3.76
N THR A 99 7.76 -7.89 -2.55
CA THR A 99 7.05 -6.92 -1.74
C THR A 99 8.00 -5.79 -1.35
N VAL A 100 7.75 -4.58 -1.85
CA VAL A 100 8.57 -3.39 -1.57
C VAL A 100 7.94 -2.48 -0.53
N ALA A 101 6.62 -2.55 -0.35
CA ALA A 101 5.90 -1.82 0.69
C ALA A 101 4.90 -2.73 1.41
N GLN A 102 4.77 -2.58 2.72
CA GLN A 102 3.75 -3.27 3.51
C GLN A 102 2.96 -2.27 4.33
N PHE A 103 1.64 -2.44 4.36
CA PHE A 103 0.70 -1.62 5.10
C PHE A 103 -0.18 -2.50 5.99
N GLN A 104 -0.54 -1.98 7.16
CA GLN A 104 -1.54 -2.58 8.01
C GLN A 104 -2.78 -1.69 8.11
N ILE A 105 -3.95 -2.34 8.16
CA ILE A 105 -5.23 -1.72 8.47
C ILE A 105 -5.57 -2.06 9.92
N PHE A 106 -5.73 -1.05 10.76
CA PHE A 106 -6.01 -1.20 12.19
C PHE A 106 -7.50 -1.08 12.53
N GLY A 107 -8.28 -0.49 11.64
CA GLY A 107 -9.69 -0.21 11.86
C GLY A 107 -10.30 0.61 10.73
N SER A 108 -11.60 0.90 10.84
CA SER A 108 -12.30 1.79 9.90
C SER A 108 -11.58 3.15 9.82
N GLY A 109 -11.09 3.50 8.62
CA GLY A 109 -10.36 4.74 8.37
C GLY A 109 -8.95 4.84 8.98
N SER A 110 -8.48 3.80 9.68
CA SER A 110 -7.15 3.76 10.29
C SER A 110 -6.27 2.71 9.62
N ALA A 111 -5.23 3.16 8.92
CA ALA A 111 -4.21 2.32 8.29
C ALA A 111 -2.86 3.02 8.29
N ASP A 112 -1.82 2.27 7.99
CA ASP A 112 -0.52 2.84 7.66
C ASP A 112 -0.59 3.68 6.39
N LYS A 113 0.26 4.72 6.34
CA LYS A 113 0.35 5.62 5.20
C LYS A 113 1.80 5.99 4.86
N ILE A 114 2.08 6.14 3.57
CA ILE A 114 3.26 6.86 3.08
C ILE A 114 2.82 8.17 2.45
N THR A 115 3.49 9.27 2.80
CA THR A 115 3.36 10.54 2.07
C THR A 115 4.65 10.84 1.31
N VAL A 116 4.55 11.16 0.03
CA VAL A 116 5.66 11.43 -0.88
C VAL A 116 5.56 12.87 -1.37
N GLY A 117 6.54 13.70 -1.02
CA GLY A 117 6.53 15.13 -1.32
C GLY A 117 6.71 15.44 -2.81
N THR A 118 7.22 14.50 -3.61
CA THR A 118 7.34 14.66 -5.07
C THR A 118 6.89 13.40 -5.82
N ASN A 119 7.75 12.81 -6.64
CA ASN A 119 7.40 11.73 -7.56
C ASN A 119 7.39 10.38 -6.84
N LEU A 120 6.42 9.55 -7.22
CA LEU A 120 6.35 8.14 -6.87
C LEU A 120 6.71 7.31 -8.10
N VAL A 121 7.71 6.45 -7.98
CA VAL A 121 8.15 5.56 -9.07
C VAL A 121 8.03 4.12 -8.63
N LEU A 122 7.25 3.34 -9.36
CA LEU A 122 7.06 1.90 -9.24
C LEU A 122 7.50 1.22 -10.54
N ASN A 123 7.65 -0.10 -10.51
CA ASN A 123 7.83 -0.93 -11.70
C ASN A 123 6.99 -2.21 -11.60
N GLY A 124 6.91 -2.99 -12.68
CA GLY A 124 6.14 -4.24 -12.71
C GLY A 124 6.64 -5.36 -11.78
N SER A 125 7.80 -5.17 -11.14
CA SER A 125 8.37 -6.07 -10.13
C SER A 125 8.11 -5.61 -8.69
N SER A 126 7.44 -4.47 -8.51
CA SER A 126 7.16 -3.87 -7.20
C SER A 126 5.84 -4.37 -6.68
N ASP A 127 5.81 -5.19 -5.64
CA ASP A 127 4.56 -5.63 -5.01
C ASP A 127 4.28 -4.81 -3.74
N ILE A 128 3.02 -4.43 -3.53
CA ILE A 128 2.56 -3.74 -2.32
C ILE A 128 1.62 -4.68 -1.57
N ALA A 129 1.95 -5.00 -0.33
CA ALA A 129 1.13 -5.86 0.51
C ALA A 129 0.33 -5.07 1.54
N VAL A 130 -0.94 -5.45 1.71
CA VAL A 130 -1.84 -4.90 2.73
C VAL A 130 -2.32 -6.04 3.61
N THR A 131 -2.33 -5.83 4.93
CA THR A 131 -2.79 -6.82 5.90
C THR A 131 -3.76 -6.19 6.90
N PHE A 132 -4.60 -7.01 7.54
CA PHE A 132 -5.39 -6.58 8.68
C PHE A 132 -4.58 -6.77 9.96
N ALA A 133 -4.52 -5.74 10.81
CA ALA A 133 -3.96 -5.85 12.14
C ALA A 133 -4.99 -6.40 13.13
N GLY A 134 -4.57 -7.33 13.98
CA GLY A 134 -5.36 -7.81 15.12
C GLY A 134 -6.72 -8.41 14.74
N THR A 135 -7.79 -7.91 15.37
CA THR A 135 -9.17 -8.42 15.26
C THR A 135 -10.05 -7.57 14.35
N TYR A 136 -9.47 -6.71 13.50
CA TYR A 136 -10.25 -5.87 12.60
C TYR A 136 -11.19 -6.70 11.73
N THR A 137 -12.46 -6.29 11.70
CA THR A 137 -13.52 -6.93 10.90
C THR A 137 -13.96 -5.97 9.79
N PRO A 138 -13.74 -6.33 8.52
CA PRO A 138 -14.15 -5.58 7.33
C PRO A 138 -15.61 -5.10 7.33
N GLY A 139 -15.79 -3.77 7.27
CA GLY A 139 -17.08 -3.11 7.16
C GLY A 139 -17.33 -2.47 5.80
N TRP A 140 -18.60 -2.47 5.36
CA TRP A 140 -18.98 -1.76 4.15
C TRP A 140 -18.71 -0.24 4.28
N GLY A 141 -18.06 0.32 3.26
CA GLY A 141 -17.79 1.75 3.17
C GLY A 141 -16.44 2.16 3.75
N ASP A 142 -15.76 1.25 4.47
CA ASP A 142 -14.43 1.52 4.99
C ASP A 142 -13.45 1.82 3.86
N SER A 143 -12.59 2.83 4.07
CA SER A 143 -11.71 3.36 3.05
C SER A 143 -10.41 3.83 3.68
N TRP A 144 -9.30 3.61 2.99
CA TRP A 144 -7.96 4.00 3.45
C TRP A 144 -7.12 4.53 2.30
N GLU A 145 -6.35 5.57 2.59
CA GLU A 145 -5.32 6.10 1.71
C GLU A 145 -3.96 5.56 2.15
N LEU A 146 -3.35 4.71 1.31
CA LEU A 146 -2.11 4.01 1.65
C LEU A 146 -0.89 4.81 1.26
N ILE A 147 -0.95 5.45 0.08
CA ILE A 147 0.15 6.25 -0.45
C ILE A 147 -0.44 7.53 -1.01
N ASP A 148 0.17 8.66 -0.69
CA ASP A 148 -0.19 9.99 -1.15
C ASP A 148 1.08 10.64 -1.72
N TRP A 149 1.02 11.15 -2.95
CA TRP A 149 2.13 11.76 -3.66
C TRP A 149 1.71 13.05 -4.38
N VAL A 150 2.57 14.05 -4.31
CA VAL A 150 2.30 15.38 -4.90
C VAL A 150 2.68 15.44 -6.39
N GLY A 151 3.74 14.72 -6.77
CA GLY A 151 4.34 14.80 -8.10
C GLY A 151 3.74 13.84 -9.12
N THR A 152 4.58 13.36 -10.04
CA THR A 152 4.18 12.40 -11.07
C THR A 152 4.29 10.97 -10.55
N LEU A 153 3.28 10.16 -10.88
CA LEU A 153 3.36 8.70 -10.74
C LEU A 153 3.97 8.10 -12.02
N THR A 154 5.05 7.33 -11.84
CA THR A 154 5.60 6.45 -12.89
C THR A 154 5.36 5.02 -12.48
N THR A 155 4.57 4.26 -13.23
CA THR A 155 4.22 2.87 -12.84
C THR A 155 5.18 1.82 -13.38
N GLY A 156 5.85 2.06 -14.51
CA GLY A 156 6.86 1.14 -15.05
C GLY A 156 6.38 -0.32 -15.22
N GLY A 157 5.08 -0.51 -15.49
CA GLY A 157 4.44 -1.84 -15.57
C GLY A 157 3.68 -2.29 -14.31
N PHE A 158 3.78 -1.55 -13.20
CA PHE A 158 2.98 -1.79 -11.99
C PHE A 158 1.48 -1.72 -12.31
N SER A 159 0.73 -2.70 -11.82
CA SER A 159 -0.72 -2.80 -11.98
C SER A 159 -1.39 -3.04 -10.64
N THR A 160 -2.48 -2.32 -10.32
CA THR A 160 -3.30 -2.61 -9.13
C THR A 160 -4.22 -3.82 -9.30
N GLY A 161 -4.16 -4.49 -10.46
CA GLY A 161 -5.05 -5.60 -10.82
C GLY A 161 -6.44 -5.12 -11.26
N THR A 162 -7.39 -6.04 -11.25
CA THR A 162 -8.80 -5.75 -11.55
C THR A 162 -9.48 -5.05 -10.39
N ASN A 163 -10.40 -4.13 -10.70
CA ASN A 163 -11.23 -3.47 -9.70
C ASN A 163 -12.41 -4.36 -9.31
N LEU A 164 -12.96 -4.17 -8.10
CA LEU A 164 -14.05 -4.99 -7.55
C LEU A 164 -13.64 -6.46 -7.38
N ARG A 165 -12.53 -6.69 -6.68
CA ARG A 165 -11.95 -8.03 -6.43
C ARG A 165 -12.02 -8.45 -4.97
N SER A 166 -11.96 -9.74 -4.70
CA SER A 166 -12.04 -10.27 -3.32
C SER A 166 -10.74 -10.08 -2.53
N GLY A 167 -9.57 -9.95 -3.17
CA GLY A 167 -8.27 -10.07 -2.48
C GLY A 167 -7.77 -11.53 -2.42
N LEU A 168 -8.47 -12.47 -3.05
CA LEU A 168 -8.02 -13.86 -3.16
C LEU A 168 -7.19 -14.03 -4.42
N ASN A 169 -5.88 -14.27 -4.26
CA ASN A 169 -4.91 -14.36 -5.37
C ASN A 169 -5.03 -15.64 -6.23
N THR A 170 -6.11 -16.41 -6.11
CA THR A 170 -6.34 -17.60 -6.95
C THR A 170 -6.75 -17.26 -8.37
N ASP A 171 -7.26 -16.05 -8.59
CA ASP A 171 -7.84 -15.64 -9.87
C ASP A 171 -6.81 -15.00 -10.83
N LEU A 172 -5.53 -14.94 -10.42
CA LEU A 172 -4.41 -14.37 -11.19
C LEU A 172 -4.68 -12.96 -11.76
N ASN A 173 -5.58 -12.21 -11.13
CA ASN A 173 -6.08 -10.91 -11.58
C ASN A 173 -5.75 -9.77 -10.60
N GLU A 174 -4.87 -10.05 -9.64
CA GLU A 174 -4.59 -9.20 -8.47
C GLU A 174 -3.46 -8.18 -8.72
N GLY A 175 -2.73 -8.33 -9.84
CA GLY A 175 -1.65 -7.43 -10.21
C GLY A 175 -0.53 -7.46 -9.17
N ASN A 176 -0.05 -6.27 -8.82
CA ASN A 176 1.06 -6.02 -7.89
C ASN A 176 0.58 -5.44 -6.54
N LEU A 177 -0.73 -5.47 -6.27
CA LEU A 177 -1.30 -4.99 -5.01
C LEU A 177 -1.95 -6.19 -4.31
N ASP A 178 -1.28 -6.74 -3.32
CA ASP A 178 -1.76 -7.87 -2.54
C ASP A 178 -2.67 -7.36 -1.43
N LEU A 179 -3.94 -7.77 -1.46
CA LEU A 179 -4.96 -7.34 -0.51
C LEU A 179 -5.48 -8.54 0.30
N PRO A 180 -5.97 -8.36 1.52
CA PRO A 180 -6.58 -9.45 2.29
C PRO A 180 -7.85 -9.99 1.62
N ASP A 181 -8.13 -11.29 1.78
CA ASP A 181 -9.35 -11.91 1.27
C ASP A 181 -10.61 -11.40 2.01
N LEU A 182 -11.54 -10.81 1.24
CA LEU A 182 -12.84 -10.31 1.67
C LEU A 182 -13.99 -11.29 1.41
N THR A 183 -13.74 -12.43 0.77
CA THR A 183 -14.75 -13.46 0.48
C THR A 183 -15.56 -13.88 1.72
N PRO A 184 -14.95 -14.08 2.91
CA PRO A 184 -15.68 -14.43 4.12
C PRO A 184 -16.72 -13.39 4.56
N TYR A 185 -16.60 -12.14 4.08
CA TYR A 185 -17.47 -11.02 4.42
C TYR A 185 -18.48 -10.69 3.32
N GLY A 186 -18.43 -11.35 2.16
CA GLY A 186 -19.29 -11.04 1.00
C GLY A 186 -19.06 -9.62 0.46
N GLN A 187 -17.81 -9.18 0.49
CA GLN A 187 -17.37 -7.82 0.14
C GLN A 187 -16.28 -7.86 -0.93
N LEU A 188 -16.06 -6.72 -1.57
CA LEU A 188 -15.04 -6.55 -2.60
C LEU A 188 -14.19 -5.30 -2.31
N TRP A 189 -12.94 -5.37 -2.73
CA TRP A 189 -12.04 -4.25 -2.83
C TRP A 189 -12.37 -3.42 -4.06
N GLN A 190 -12.65 -2.14 -3.82
CA GLN A 190 -12.59 -1.11 -4.82
C GLN A 190 -11.27 -0.36 -4.67
N ILE A 191 -10.43 -0.40 -5.70
CA ILE A 191 -9.25 0.45 -5.81
C ILE A 191 -9.65 1.69 -6.59
N SER A 192 -9.30 2.83 -6.03
CA SER A 192 -9.56 4.13 -6.62
C SER A 192 -8.28 4.94 -6.67
N ASN A 193 -8.29 5.89 -7.59
CA ASN A 193 -7.41 7.05 -7.59
C ASN A 193 -5.93 6.82 -7.93
N PHE A 194 -5.50 5.59 -8.24
CA PHE A 194 -4.08 5.30 -8.49
C PHE A 194 -3.50 6.06 -9.69
N SER A 195 -4.11 6.02 -10.88
CA SER A 195 -3.49 6.56 -12.11
C SER A 195 -3.74 8.05 -12.38
N GLY A 196 -4.46 8.78 -11.52
CA GLY A 196 -4.91 10.15 -11.86
C GLY A 196 -5.11 11.14 -10.72
N SER A 197 -4.77 10.82 -9.47
CA SER A 197 -5.29 11.61 -8.32
C SER A 197 -4.31 11.84 -7.18
N GLY A 198 -3.03 11.52 -7.35
CA GLY A 198 -2.04 11.76 -6.30
C GLY A 198 -2.16 10.83 -5.10
N SER A 199 -2.99 9.78 -5.15
CA SER A 199 -3.21 8.90 -4.00
C SER A 199 -3.59 7.47 -4.41
N LEU A 200 -3.11 6.46 -3.69
CA LEU A 200 -3.60 5.09 -3.74
C LEU A 200 -4.63 4.87 -2.64
N ILE A 201 -5.90 4.78 -3.01
CA ILE A 201 -7.01 4.61 -2.08
C ILE A 201 -7.69 3.26 -2.33
N ILE A 202 -7.82 2.47 -1.27
CA ILE A 202 -8.58 1.22 -1.24
C ILE A 202 -9.84 1.40 -0.41
N LYS A 203 -10.93 0.78 -0.86
CA LYS A 203 -12.25 0.88 -0.24
C LYS A 203 -12.96 -0.46 -0.27
N ILE A 204 -13.76 -0.73 0.75
CA ILE A 204 -14.65 -1.88 0.80
C ILE A 204 -16.03 -1.50 0.24
N VAL A 205 -16.48 -2.29 -0.72
CA VAL A 205 -17.80 -2.17 -1.34
C VAL A 205 -18.55 -3.49 -1.25
N PRO A 206 -19.90 -3.46 -1.24
CA PRO A 206 -20.66 -4.69 -1.22
C PRO A 206 -20.55 -5.36 -2.59
N GLU A 207 -20.74 -6.68 -2.63
CA GLU A 207 -20.92 -7.34 -3.92
C GLU A 207 -22.11 -6.69 -4.66
N PRO A 208 -21.96 -6.32 -5.95
CA PRO A 208 -23.09 -5.87 -6.75
C PRO A 208 -24.21 -6.88 -6.61
N SER A 209 -25.46 -6.45 -6.42
CA SER A 209 -26.59 -7.32 -6.14
C SER A 209 -26.91 -8.25 -7.32
N ARG A 210 -26.10 -9.30 -7.50
CA ARG A 210 -26.21 -10.31 -8.56
C ARG A 210 -27.57 -11.00 -8.49
N LEU A 211 -28.11 -11.16 -7.27
CA LEU A 211 -29.45 -11.68 -7.04
C LEU A 211 -30.58 -10.75 -7.51
N ILE A 212 -30.40 -9.43 -7.39
CA ILE A 212 -31.38 -8.47 -7.91
C ILE A 212 -31.35 -8.51 -9.45
N LEU A 213 -30.16 -8.52 -10.06
CA LEU A 213 -30.04 -8.67 -11.52
C LEU A 213 -30.61 -9.99 -12.02
N LEU A 214 -30.38 -11.09 -11.31
CA LEU A 214 -30.94 -12.40 -11.64
C LEU A 214 -32.46 -12.41 -11.49
N ALA A 215 -33.00 -11.84 -10.42
CA ALA A 215 -34.44 -11.74 -10.18
C ALA A 215 -35.14 -10.86 -11.23
N LEU A 216 -34.51 -9.73 -11.60
CA LEU A 216 -34.98 -8.87 -12.70
C LEU A 216 -34.92 -9.58 -14.06
N GLY A 217 -33.85 -10.34 -14.32
CA GLY A 217 -33.75 -11.20 -15.51
C GLY A 217 -34.83 -12.28 -15.57
N ALA A 218 -35.08 -12.96 -14.45
CA ALA A 218 -36.11 -14.00 -14.35
C ALA A 218 -37.53 -13.43 -14.51
N THR A 219 -37.83 -12.28 -13.89
CA THR A 219 -39.12 -11.59 -14.05
C THR A 219 -39.34 -11.12 -15.49
N HIS A 220 -38.30 -10.61 -16.16
CA HIS A 220 -38.37 -10.29 -17.59
C HIS A 220 -38.65 -11.52 -18.47
N LEU A 221 -38.01 -12.65 -18.20
CA LEU A 221 -38.25 -13.92 -18.91
C LEU A 221 -39.67 -14.44 -18.71
N LEU A 222 -40.20 -14.38 -17.49
CA LEU A 222 -41.57 -14.76 -17.17
C LEU A 222 -42.58 -13.88 -17.91
N TRP A 223 -42.35 -12.57 -17.96
CA TRP A 223 -43.22 -11.65 -18.69
C TRP A 223 -43.20 -11.90 -20.21
N ARG A 224 -42.04 -12.20 -20.78
CA ARG A 224 -41.91 -12.58 -22.20
C ARG A 224 -42.66 -13.87 -22.53
N ARG A 225 -42.66 -14.85 -21.62
CA ARG A 225 -43.39 -16.12 -21.81
C ARG A 225 -44.91 -15.92 -21.82
N HIS A 226 -45.43 -15.01 -20.99
CA HIS A 226 -46.86 -14.73 -20.93
C HIS A 226 -47.38 -14.07 -22.22
N ARG A 227 -46.60 -13.17 -22.83
CA ARG A 227 -46.97 -12.48 -24.07
C ARG A 227 -47.00 -13.36 -25.32
N ARG A 228 -46.45 -14.58 -25.29
CA ARG A 228 -46.48 -15.53 -26.42
C ARG A 228 -47.68 -16.48 -26.38
N ARG A 229 -48.46 -16.47 -25.30
CA ARG A 229 -49.62 -17.35 -25.09
C ARG A 229 -50.97 -16.61 -25.18
N SER A 230 -50.94 -15.30 -25.37
CA SER A 230 -52.06 -14.47 -25.85
C SER A 230 -51.82 -14.12 -27.30
#